data_AF-A0A8C2LEC8-F1
#
_entry.id   AF-A0A8C2LEC8-F1
#
_cell.length_a   1.000
_cell.length_b   1.000
_cell.length_c   1.000
_cell.angle_alpha   90.00
_cell.angle_beta   90.00
_cell.angle_gamma   90.00
#
_symmetry.space_group_name_H-M   'P 1'
#
loop_
_entity.id
_entity.type
_entity.pdbx_description
1 polymer ?
#
loop_
_entity_poly.entity_id
_entity_poly.type
_entity_poly.pdbx_seq_one_letter_code
_entity_poly.pdbx_strand_id
1 'polypeptide(L)'
;MEGQRVEVDGGIMEGGGQILRVSTALSCLLGLPLRVQKIRAGRSTPGLRPQHLSGLEMVRDLCDGHLEGAEIGSTEITFIPEKIRGGIHTADTKTAGYACLACPRSWLESLALQEGQSAQA
;
A
#
# COMPACT_ATOMS: atom_id res chain seq x y z
N MET A 1 -1.74 -21.26 -11.66
CA MET A 1 -1.42 -20.07 -12.48
C MET A 1 -0.36 -19.32 -11.70
N GLU A 2 0.91 -19.42 -12.11
CA GLU A 2 1.94 -18.51 -11.59
C GLU A 2 1.62 -17.13 -12.14
N GLY A 3 0.79 -16.39 -11.39
CA GLY A 3 0.42 -15.03 -11.70
C GLY A 3 1.68 -14.17 -11.73
N GLN A 4 1.74 -13.27 -12.70
CA GLN A 4 2.81 -12.30 -12.87
C GLN A 4 3.09 -11.59 -11.53
N ARG A 5 4.20 -11.93 -10.87
CA ARG A 5 4.64 -11.31 -9.63
C ARG A 5 5.42 -10.04 -9.96
N VAL A 6 5.08 -8.94 -9.30
CA VAL A 6 5.77 -7.66 -9.41
C VAL A 6 6.89 -7.60 -8.38
N GLU A 7 8.13 -7.40 -8.82
CA GLU A 7 9.27 -7.16 -7.93
C GLU A 7 9.62 -5.67 -7.89
N VAL A 8 9.78 -5.12 -6.69
CA VAL A 8 10.07 -3.70 -6.46
C VAL A 8 11.30 -3.56 -5.57
N ASP A 9 12.27 -2.75 -6.01
CA ASP A 9 13.40 -2.36 -5.18
C ASP A 9 13.03 -1.12 -4.35
N GLY A 10 12.80 -1.34 -3.05
CA GLY A 10 12.45 -0.33 -2.05
C GLY A 10 13.61 0.58 -1.61
N GLY A 11 14.81 0.36 -2.17
CA GLY A 11 15.98 1.22 -2.00
C GLY A 11 16.07 2.35 -3.04
N ILE A 12 15.26 2.29 -4.11
CA ILE A 12 15.25 3.30 -5.17
C ILE A 12 14.60 4.61 -4.66
N MET A 13 15.08 5.75 -5.19
CA MET A 13 14.61 7.11 -4.86
C MET A 13 14.95 7.51 -3.40
N GLU A 14 14.03 8.08 -2.63
CA GLU A 14 14.32 8.58 -1.27
C GLU A 14 14.63 7.48 -0.23
N GLY A 15 14.51 6.19 -0.61
CA GLY A 15 14.53 5.08 0.34
C GLY A 15 13.49 5.27 1.45
N GLY A 16 12.37 5.92 1.13
CA GLY A 16 11.28 6.25 2.03
C GLY A 16 10.16 5.23 2.00
N GLY A 17 9.17 5.39 2.89
CA GLY A 17 7.99 4.51 2.93
C GLY A 17 7.00 4.71 1.78
N GLN A 18 7.22 5.68 0.86
CA GLN A 18 6.28 5.97 -0.21
C GLN A 18 6.18 4.84 -1.25
N ILE A 19 7.33 4.28 -1.66
CA ILE A 19 7.33 3.20 -2.65
C ILE A 19 6.57 1.98 -2.14
N LEU A 20 6.73 1.65 -0.86
CA LEU A 20 6.04 0.56 -0.18
C LEU A 20 4.52 0.77 -0.18
N ARG A 21 4.07 1.99 0.12
CA ARG A 21 2.64 2.33 0.17
C ARG A 21 1.97 2.24 -1.19
N VAL A 22 2.57 2.88 -2.19
CA VAL A 22 2.02 2.94 -3.55
C VAL A 22 2.04 1.56 -4.20
N SER A 23 3.15 0.82 -4.09
CA SER A 23 3.25 -0.52 -4.66
C SER A 23 2.23 -1.48 -4.05
N THR A 24 2.07 -1.47 -2.72
CA THR A 24 1.09 -2.36 -2.03
C THR A 24 -0.35 -1.97 -2.39
N ALA A 25 -0.67 -0.67 -2.48
CA ALA A 25 -1.99 -0.21 -2.91
C ALA A 25 -2.30 -0.63 -4.36
N LEU A 26 -1.35 -0.46 -5.28
CA LEU A 26 -1.51 -0.88 -6.68
C LEU A 26 -1.61 -2.41 -6.80
N SER A 27 -0.82 -3.15 -6.03
CA SER A 27 -0.90 -4.61 -5.96
C SER A 27 -2.29 -5.06 -5.53
N CYS A 28 -2.84 -4.45 -4.48
CA CYS A 28 -4.20 -4.69 -4.01
C CYS A 28 -5.24 -4.39 -5.11
N LEU A 29 -5.16 -3.22 -5.75
CA LEU A 29 -6.09 -2.81 -6.82
C LEU A 29 -6.04 -3.72 -8.07
N LEU A 30 -4.83 -4.17 -8.44
CA LEU A 30 -4.61 -4.99 -9.64
C LEU A 30 -4.75 -6.49 -9.36
N GLY A 31 -4.81 -6.92 -8.10
CA GLY A 31 -4.81 -8.33 -7.72
C GLY A 31 -3.53 -9.06 -8.08
N LEU A 32 -2.39 -8.35 -8.16
CA LEU A 32 -1.10 -8.91 -8.57
C LEU A 32 -0.19 -9.10 -7.35
N PRO A 33 0.42 -10.29 -7.15
CA PRO A 33 1.40 -10.49 -6.09
C PRO A 33 2.59 -9.54 -6.19
N LEU A 34 3.03 -9.00 -5.06
CA LEU A 34 4.09 -8.02 -4.93
C LEU A 34 5.19 -8.54 -4.02
N ARG A 35 6.45 -8.36 -4.42
CA ARG A 35 7.62 -8.53 -3.56
C ARG A 35 8.42 -7.24 -3.52
N VAL A 36 8.67 -6.72 -2.32
CA VAL A 36 9.48 -5.51 -2.13
C VAL A 36 10.74 -5.87 -1.39
N GLN A 37 11.90 -5.58 -1.97
CA GLN A 37 13.21 -5.82 -1.37
C GLN A 37 13.89 -4.50 -0.99
N LYS A 38 14.99 -4.56 -0.21
CA LYS A 38 15.83 -3.40 0.16
C LYS A 38 15.04 -2.24 0.77
N ILE A 39 14.02 -2.54 1.56
CA ILE A 39 13.14 -1.53 2.18
C ILE A 39 13.99 -0.57 3.01
N ARG A 40 13.99 0.72 2.61
CA ARG A 40 14.72 1.80 3.28
C ARG A 40 16.23 1.56 3.38
N ALA A 41 16.84 0.82 2.44
CA ALA A 41 18.27 0.50 2.45
C ALA A 41 19.19 1.73 2.47
N GLY A 42 18.76 2.86 1.92
CA GLY A 42 19.53 4.12 1.91
C GLY A 42 19.41 4.99 3.17
N ARG A 43 18.74 4.53 4.23
CA ARG A 43 18.54 5.30 5.48
C ARG A 43 19.46 4.80 6.59
N SER A 44 19.76 5.67 7.56
CA SER A 44 20.52 5.33 8.78
C SER A 44 19.94 4.15 9.57
N THR A 45 18.65 3.90 9.40
CA THR A 45 17.92 2.82 10.03
C THR A 45 17.07 2.11 8.97
N PRO A 46 17.57 1.05 8.34
CA PRO A 46 16.85 0.34 7.27
C PRO A 46 15.64 -0.43 7.79
N GLY A 47 14.82 -0.94 6.87
CA GLY A 47 13.69 -1.82 7.13
C GLY A 47 12.38 -1.12 7.53
N LEU A 48 11.36 -1.94 7.76
CA LEU A 48 10.02 -1.49 8.15
C LEU A 48 10.02 -0.74 9.48
N ARG A 49 9.12 0.23 9.58
CA ARG A 49 8.85 1.01 10.80
C ARG A 49 7.39 0.76 11.19
N PRO A 50 6.98 1.06 12.43
CA PRO A 50 5.60 0.83 12.88
C PRO A 50 4.54 1.39 11.92
N GLN A 51 4.76 2.60 11.37
CA GLN A 51 3.83 3.21 10.41
C GLN A 51 3.76 2.50 9.05
N HIS A 52 4.83 1.78 8.65
CA HIS A 52 4.83 0.97 7.44
C HIS A 52 4.06 -0.32 7.68
N LEU A 53 4.32 -0.97 8.83
CA LEU A 53 3.68 -2.22 9.20
C LEU A 53 2.16 -2.06 9.32
N SER A 54 1.67 -1.08 10.10
CA SER A 54 0.23 -0.83 10.24
C SER A 54 -0.46 -0.54 8.91
N GLY A 55 0.27 0.08 7.98
CA GLY A 55 -0.22 0.35 6.64
C GLY A 55 -0.35 -0.89 5.76
N LEU A 56 0.63 -1.78 5.82
CA LEU A 56 0.58 -3.06 5.11
C LEU A 56 -0.51 -3.97 5.68
N GLU A 57 -0.65 -4.01 7.01
CA GLU A 57 -1.71 -4.76 7.70
C GLU A 57 -3.10 -4.27 7.27
N MET A 58 -3.31 -2.94 7.20
CA MET A 58 -4.57 -2.38 6.69
C MET A 58 -4.86 -2.83 5.25
N VAL A 59 -3.87 -2.80 4.36
CA VAL A 59 -4.08 -3.21 2.95
C VAL A 59 -4.32 -4.71 2.83
N ARG A 60 -3.67 -5.51 3.68
CA ARG A 60 -3.95 -6.95 3.82
C ARG A 60 -5.41 -7.18 4.21
N ASP A 61 -5.87 -6.52 5.26
CA ASP A 61 -7.22 -6.68 5.78
C ASP A 61 -8.29 -6.19 4.79
N LEU A 62 -7.99 -5.16 3.98
CA LEU A 62 -8.86 -4.65 2.92
C LEU A 62 -9.19 -5.68 1.82
N CYS A 63 -8.26 -6.59 1.52
CA CYS A 63 -8.40 -7.57 0.44
C CYS A 63 -8.37 -9.03 0.91
N ASP A 64 -8.42 -9.29 2.22
CA ASP A 64 -8.11 -10.59 2.82
C ASP A 64 -6.82 -11.21 2.24
N GLY A 65 -5.82 -10.38 1.99
CA GLY A 65 -4.57 -10.79 1.39
C GLY A 65 -3.67 -11.56 2.36
N HIS A 66 -2.61 -12.16 1.82
CA HIS A 66 -1.51 -12.71 2.60
C HIS A 66 -0.32 -11.76 2.61
N LEU A 67 0.35 -11.66 3.76
CA LEU A 67 1.50 -10.79 3.95
C LEU A 67 2.60 -11.56 4.70
N GLU A 68 3.76 -11.69 4.06
CA GLU A 68 4.93 -12.40 4.58
C GLU A 68 6.09 -11.42 4.83
N GLY A 69 6.87 -11.66 5.89
CA GLY A 69 8.04 -10.84 6.22
C GLY A 69 7.70 -9.44 6.75
N ALA A 70 6.44 -9.18 7.10
CA ALA A 70 6.01 -7.89 7.64
C ALA A 70 6.22 -7.80 9.15
N GLU A 71 7.47 -7.58 9.54
CA GLU A 71 7.88 -7.31 10.92
C GLU A 71 8.70 -6.02 11.01
N ILE A 72 8.70 -5.36 12.17
CA ILE A 72 9.48 -4.13 12.36
C ILE A 72 10.97 -4.44 12.14
N GLY A 73 11.63 -3.68 11.27
CA GLY A 73 13.02 -3.90 10.87
C GLY A 73 13.20 -4.78 9.64
N SER A 74 12.14 -5.43 9.14
CA SER A 74 12.26 -6.26 7.94
C SER A 74 12.64 -5.45 6.71
N THR A 75 13.56 -5.98 5.92
CA THR A 75 14.06 -5.36 4.68
C THR A 75 13.39 -5.92 3.43
N GLU A 76 12.56 -6.95 3.58
CA GLU A 76 11.83 -7.60 2.49
C GLU A 76 10.41 -7.95 2.92
N ILE A 77 9.44 -7.75 2.03
CA ILE A 77 8.08 -8.24 2.20
C ILE A 77 7.59 -8.94 0.95
N THR A 78 6.67 -9.88 1.14
CA THR A 78 5.83 -10.41 0.05
C THR A 78 4.38 -10.17 0.41
N PHE A 79 3.63 -9.55 -0.50
CA PHE A 79 2.21 -9.29 -0.37
C PHE A 79 1.47 -9.99 -1.51
N ILE A 80 0.47 -10.79 -1.16
CA ILE A 80 -0.35 -11.55 -2.10
C ILE A 80 -1.80 -11.09 -1.88
N PRO A 81 -2.32 -10.20 -2.74
CA PRO A 81 -3.69 -9.75 -2.62
C PRO A 81 -4.68 -10.85 -3.01
N GLU A 82 -5.80 -10.95 -2.31
CA GLU A 82 -6.96 -11.73 -2.75
C GLU A 82 -8.06 -10.81 -3.32
N LYS A 83 -9.33 -11.24 -3.29
CA LYS A 83 -10.45 -10.44 -3.76
C LYS A 83 -10.69 -9.26 -2.82
N ILE A 84 -10.59 -8.05 -3.36
CA ILE A 84 -11.03 -6.83 -2.67
C ILE A 84 -12.49 -7.00 -2.25
N ARG A 85 -12.76 -6.96 -0.94
CA ARG A 85 -14.12 -6.95 -0.41
C ARG A 85 -14.53 -5.50 -0.14
N GLY A 86 -15.57 -5.03 -0.83
CA GLY A 86 -16.22 -3.78 -0.46
C GLY A 86 -16.83 -3.89 0.94
N GLY A 87 -16.68 -2.85 1.77
CA GLY A 87 -17.16 -2.85 3.16
C GLY A 87 -16.56 -1.72 3.99
N ILE A 88 -17.01 -1.58 5.24
CA ILE A 88 -16.43 -0.67 6.21
C ILE A 88 -15.23 -1.38 6.85
N HIS A 89 -14.03 -0.94 6.49
CA HIS A 89 -12.79 -1.44 7.07
C HIS A 89 -12.32 -0.47 8.14
N THR A 90 -12.22 -0.95 9.38
CA THR A 90 -11.82 -0.12 10.52
C THR A 90 -10.36 -0.40 10.83
N ALA A 91 -9.49 0.57 10.58
CA ALA A 91 -8.08 0.45 10.89
C ALA A 91 -7.69 1.49 11.94
N ASP A 92 -7.32 1.00 13.13
CA ASP A 92 -6.80 1.84 14.22
C ASP A 92 -5.38 2.31 13.85
N THR A 93 -5.34 3.39 13.09
CA THR A 93 -4.10 4.08 12.75
C THR A 93 -3.66 4.90 13.94
N LYS A 94 -3.04 4.24 14.93
CA LYS A 94 -2.28 4.90 16.02
C LYS A 94 -1.21 5.87 15.50
N THR A 95 -0.92 5.83 14.20
CA THR A 95 -0.14 6.82 13.45
C THR A 95 -0.98 7.39 12.30
N ALA A 96 -1.40 8.66 12.43
CA ALA A 96 -2.24 9.42 11.49
C ALA A 96 -1.69 9.58 10.05
N GLY A 97 -0.51 9.03 9.74
CA GLY A 97 0.20 9.26 8.49
C GLY A 97 -0.21 8.39 7.30
N TYR A 98 -1.05 7.36 7.49
CA TYR A 98 -1.38 6.43 6.39
C TYR A 98 -2.61 6.83 5.59
N ALA A 99 -3.70 7.23 6.26
CA ALA A 99 -4.94 7.65 5.59
C ALA A 99 -4.76 8.92 4.73
N CYS A 100 -4.03 9.93 5.22
CA CYS A 100 -3.83 11.18 4.48
C CYS A 100 -2.81 11.10 3.32
N LEU A 101 -1.97 10.06 3.27
CA LEU A 101 -0.96 9.89 2.21
C LEU A 101 -1.34 8.82 1.18
N ALA A 102 -2.36 8.00 1.46
CA ALA A 102 -2.96 7.09 0.49
C ALA A 102 -3.85 7.82 -0.55
N CYS A 103 -4.33 9.02 -0.23
CA CYS A 103 -5.07 9.89 -1.14
C CYS A 103 -4.23 11.15 -1.43
N PRO A 104 -3.40 11.17 -2.48
CA PRO A 104 -2.88 12.43 -3.01
C PRO A 104 -4.06 13.35 -3.30
N ARG A 105 -3.95 14.64 -2.98
CA ARG A 105 -5.00 15.66 -3.18
C ARG A 105 -5.69 15.60 -4.55
N SER A 106 -4.98 15.15 -5.59
CA SER A 106 -5.51 14.97 -6.95
C SER A 106 -6.65 13.94 -7.06
N TRP A 107 -6.76 12.97 -6.15
CA TRP A 107 -7.80 11.94 -6.20
C TRP A 107 -9.16 12.47 -5.70
N LEU A 108 -9.16 13.40 -4.74
CA LEU A 108 -10.37 14.07 -4.27
C LEU A 108 -10.97 14.97 -5.36
N GLU A 109 -10.15 15.62 -6.17
CA GLU A 109 -10.62 16.43 -7.29
C GLU A 109 -11.25 15.54 -8.39
N SER A 110 -10.68 14.36 -8.66
CA SER A 110 -11.26 13.43 -9.65
C SER A 110 -12.58 12.79 -9.20
N LEU A 111 -12.79 12.59 -7.90
CA LEU A 111 -14.06 12.10 -7.36
C LEU A 111 -15.11 13.22 -7.26
N ALA A 112 -14.69 14.43 -6.91
CA ALA A 112 -15.59 15.60 -6.89
C ALA A 112 -16.09 15.98 -8.30
N LEU A 113 -15.31 15.68 -9.35
CA LEU A 113 -15.73 15.91 -10.74
C LEU A 113 -16.71 14.86 -11.28
N GLN A 114 -16.79 13.66 -10.66
CA GLN A 114 -17.72 12.62 -11.10
C GLN A 114 -19.16 12.84 -10.62
N GLU A 115 -19.38 13.54 -9.51
CA GLU A 115 -20.75 13.93 -9.09
C GLU A 115 -21.30 15.13 -9.89
N GLY A 116 -20.46 15.83 -10.65
CA GLY A 116 -20.86 17.01 -11.44
C GLY A 116 -21.37 16.73 -12.85
N GLN A 117 -21.23 15.51 -13.37
CA GLN A 117 -21.60 15.18 -14.77
C GLN A 117 -22.80 14.24 -14.93
N SER A 118 -23.41 13.75 -13.85
CA SER A 118 -24.66 12.99 -13.92
C SER A 118 -25.93 13.86 -13.87
N ALA A 119 -25.78 15.19 -13.87
CA ALA A 119 -26.88 16.15 -13.82
C ALA A 119 -26.79 17.17 -14.96
N GLN A 120 -26.59 16.72 -16.20
CA GLN A 120 -26.94 17.49 -17.39
C GLN A 120 -27.32 16.52 -18.51
N ALA A 121 -28.64 16.33 -18.63
CA ALA A 121 -29.32 15.87 -19.83
C ALA A 121 -29.20 16.92 -20.95
#